data_AF-A0A437GZG4-F1
#
_entry.id   AF-A0A437GZG4-F1
#
_cell.length_a   1.000
_cell.length_b   1.000
_cell.length_c   1.000
_cell.angle_alpha   90.00
_cell.angle_beta   90.00
_cell.angle_gamma   90.00
#
_symmetry.space_group_name_H-M   'P 1'
#
loop_
_entity.id
_entity.type
_entity.pdbx_description
1 polymer ?
#
loop_
_entity_poly.entity_id
_entity_poly.type
_entity_poly.pdbx_seq_one_letter_code
_entity_poly.pdbx_strand_id
1 'polypeptide(L)'
;MPSTRPIIVTASLPPDLFAMANRLRQAHFPPDRNFLAAHLTLFHAIPPSCESELRRLLADIAGQEPPPPARLSGIMSLGRGTALAIESADLFGIRARIAGHFVGNLTAQDDHRPRLHVTVQNKVSSAEARALQARLADDILPRDFAFPALEMHFYDGGPWEFAGRWPFRKLARRR
;
A
#
# COMPACT_ATOMS: atom_id res chain seq x y z
N MET A 1 27.23 -7.79 0.52
CA MET A 1 26.67 -8.05 1.86
C MET A 1 25.16 -8.08 1.72
N PRO A 2 24.44 -9.07 2.29
CA PRO A 2 22.98 -8.99 2.31
C PRO A 2 22.55 -7.70 3.03
N SER A 3 21.52 -7.04 2.50
CA SER A 3 20.92 -5.86 3.13
C SER A 3 20.50 -6.25 4.56
N THR A 4 20.72 -5.41 5.56
CA THR A 4 20.16 -5.60 6.92
C THR A 4 18.83 -4.86 7.10
N ARG A 5 18.34 -4.21 6.03
CA ARG A 5 17.23 -3.27 6.05
C ARG A 5 15.90 -3.99 5.86
N PRO A 6 14.90 -3.76 6.73
CA PRO A 6 13.56 -4.30 6.54
C PRO A 6 13.00 -3.95 5.16
N ILE A 7 12.23 -4.88 4.60
CA ILE A 7 11.64 -4.75 3.27
C ILE A 7 10.16 -4.37 3.41
N ILE A 8 9.77 -3.34 2.69
CA ILE A 8 8.39 -2.89 2.57
C ILE A 8 7.85 -3.36 1.23
N VAL A 9 6.62 -3.87 1.23
CA VAL A 9 5.90 -4.24 0.01
C VAL A 9 4.66 -3.39 -0.10
N THR A 10 4.49 -2.74 -1.25
CA THR A 10 3.34 -1.89 -1.56
C THR A 10 2.62 -2.35 -2.81
N ALA A 11 1.34 -1.96 -2.94
CA ALA A 11 0.64 -1.99 -4.21
C ALA A 11 0.72 -0.59 -4.84
N SER A 12 1.20 -0.52 -6.07
CA SER A 12 1.34 0.73 -6.82
C SER A 12 -0.04 1.32 -7.11
N LEU A 13 -0.25 2.62 -6.91
CA LEU A 13 -1.51 3.29 -7.22
C LEU A 13 -1.56 3.69 -8.72
N PRO A 14 -2.72 3.64 -9.39
CA PRO A 14 -2.84 4.20 -10.74
C PRO A 14 -2.54 5.71 -10.74
N PRO A 15 -2.02 6.29 -11.83
CA PRO A 15 -1.45 7.64 -11.83
C PRO A 15 -2.40 8.74 -11.32
N ASP A 16 -3.68 8.64 -11.66
CA ASP A 16 -4.71 9.61 -11.27
C ASP A 16 -5.03 9.53 -9.76
N LEU A 17 -5.16 8.32 -9.21
CA LEU A 17 -5.37 8.10 -7.78
C LEU A 17 -4.13 8.50 -6.98
N PHE A 18 -2.95 8.16 -7.49
CA PHE A 18 -1.67 8.57 -6.89
C PHE A 18 -1.59 10.10 -6.82
N ALA A 19 -1.82 10.81 -7.92
CA ALA A 19 -1.71 12.26 -7.96
C ALA A 19 -2.70 12.94 -7.00
N MET A 20 -3.95 12.47 -6.97
CA MET A 20 -4.97 12.96 -6.04
C MET A 20 -4.58 12.71 -4.57
N ALA A 21 -4.24 11.48 -4.22
CA ALA A 21 -3.84 11.13 -2.85
C ALA A 21 -2.57 11.87 -2.42
N ASN A 22 -1.62 12.09 -3.32
CA ASN A 22 -0.37 12.80 -3.02
C ASN A 22 -0.62 14.29 -2.76
N ARG A 23 -1.52 14.93 -3.52
CA ARG A 23 -1.96 16.31 -3.24
C ARG A 23 -2.63 16.43 -1.87
N LEU A 24 -3.50 15.49 -1.53
CA LEU A 24 -4.15 15.46 -0.21
C LEU A 24 -3.12 15.32 0.92
N ARG A 25 -2.10 14.47 0.75
CA ARG A 25 -1.00 14.34 1.71
C ARG A 25 -0.21 15.63 1.84
N GLN A 26 0.18 16.26 0.73
CA GLN A 26 0.90 17.53 0.75
C GLN A 26 0.12 18.64 1.45
N ALA A 27 -1.21 18.66 1.29
CA ALA A 27 -2.07 19.67 1.90
C ALA A 27 -2.38 19.44 3.39
N HIS A 28 -2.32 18.19 3.88
CA HIS A 28 -2.89 17.85 5.19
C HIS A 28 -1.99 17.03 6.11
N PHE A 29 -0.97 16.36 5.59
CA PHE A 29 -0.01 15.62 6.41
C PHE A 29 0.98 16.62 7.03
N PRO A 30 1.31 16.50 8.34
CA PRO A 30 2.32 17.36 8.96
C PRO A 30 3.62 17.40 8.15
N PRO A 31 4.08 18.58 7.69
CA PRO A 31 5.16 18.69 6.70
C PRO A 31 6.50 18.17 7.22
N ASP A 32 6.75 18.32 8.52
CA ASP A 32 7.90 17.77 9.26
C ASP A 32 7.95 16.23 9.29
N ARG A 33 6.90 15.56 8.80
CA ARG A 33 6.76 14.09 8.81
C ARG A 33 6.38 13.51 7.44
N ASN A 34 6.11 14.35 6.45
CA ASN A 34 5.61 13.93 5.15
C ASN A 34 6.76 13.65 4.16
N PHE A 35 7.53 12.60 4.45
CA PHE A 35 8.70 12.22 3.63
C PHE A 35 8.37 11.26 2.48
N LEU A 36 7.15 10.70 2.45
CA LEU A 36 6.75 9.67 1.50
C LEU A 36 5.60 10.16 0.64
N ALA A 37 5.67 9.85 -0.66
CA ALA A 37 4.54 10.00 -1.55
C ALA A 37 3.39 9.05 -1.17
N ALA A 38 2.19 9.29 -1.70
CA ALA A 38 1.04 8.42 -1.47
C ALA A 38 1.31 6.97 -1.89
N HIS A 39 0.95 6.02 -1.02
CA HIS A 39 1.18 4.59 -1.22
C HIS A 39 0.12 3.76 -0.49
N LEU A 40 -0.02 2.50 -0.90
CA LEU A 40 -0.76 1.48 -0.17
C LEU A 40 0.22 0.39 0.28
N THR A 41 0.37 0.23 1.59
CA THR A 41 1.28 -0.77 2.18
C THR A 41 0.59 -2.12 2.35
N LEU A 42 1.25 -3.19 1.91
CA LEU A 42 0.85 -4.58 2.14
C LEU A 42 1.61 -5.19 3.31
N PHE A 43 2.91 -4.90 3.40
CA PHE A 43 3.83 -5.35 4.45
C PHE A 43 4.80 -4.23 4.84
N HIS A 44 5.09 -4.10 6.12
CA HIS A 44 5.87 -3.00 6.70
C HIS A 44 7.32 -3.39 7.00
N ALA A 45 7.59 -4.67 7.25
CA ALA A 45 8.91 -5.14 7.65
C ALA A 45 9.10 -6.64 7.39
N ILE A 46 9.19 -7.03 6.11
CA ILE A 46 9.66 -8.38 5.75
C ILE A 46 11.18 -8.47 6.04
N PRO A 47 11.66 -9.56 6.68
CA PRO A 47 13.08 -9.71 6.98
C PRO A 47 13.97 -9.65 5.73
N PRO A 48 15.16 -9.04 5.81
CA PRO A 48 16.07 -8.96 4.68
C PRO A 48 16.55 -10.33 4.17
N SER A 49 16.60 -11.34 5.04
CA SER A 49 16.93 -12.73 4.68
C SER A 49 15.96 -13.32 3.66
N CYS A 50 14.73 -12.79 3.57
CA CYS A 50 13.71 -13.22 2.62
C CYS A 50 13.82 -12.52 1.25
N GLU A 51 14.75 -11.56 1.04
CA GLU A 51 14.74 -10.70 -0.14
C GLU A 51 14.72 -11.47 -1.47
N SER A 52 15.66 -12.40 -1.65
CA SER A 52 15.78 -13.13 -2.92
C SER A 52 14.54 -13.98 -3.22
N GLU A 53 13.94 -14.56 -2.19
CA GLU A 53 12.71 -15.35 -2.31
C GLU A 53 11.50 -14.46 -2.57
N LEU A 54 11.38 -13.35 -1.84
CA LEU A 54 10.32 -12.36 -2.04
C LEU A 54 10.34 -11.80 -3.46
N ARG A 55 11.50 -11.45 -4.01
CA ARG A 55 11.61 -10.97 -5.40
C ARG A 55 11.09 -12.00 -6.41
N ARG A 56 11.41 -13.29 -6.22
CA ARG A 56 10.90 -14.37 -7.08
C ARG A 56 9.39 -14.52 -6.94
N LEU A 57 8.88 -14.52 -5.71
CA LEU A 57 7.46 -14.62 -5.44
C LEU A 57 6.69 -13.44 -6.07
N LEU A 58 7.11 -12.19 -5.85
CA LEU A 58 6.47 -11.01 -6.45
C LEU A 58 6.45 -11.07 -7.98
N ALA A 59 7.53 -11.54 -8.60
CA ALA A 59 7.61 -11.74 -10.04
C ALA A 59 6.64 -12.81 -10.55
N ASP A 60 6.54 -13.92 -9.83
CA ASP A 60 5.64 -15.03 -10.17
C ASP A 60 4.17 -14.58 -10.09
N ILE A 61 3.80 -13.97 -8.96
CA ILE A 61 2.46 -13.43 -8.71
C ILE A 61 2.07 -12.43 -9.82
N ALA A 62 2.88 -11.39 -10.03
CA ALA A 62 2.57 -10.36 -11.01
C ALA A 62 2.61 -10.89 -12.45
N GLY A 63 3.42 -11.92 -12.71
CA GLY A 63 3.53 -12.57 -14.01
C GLY A 63 2.34 -13.43 -14.39
N GLN A 64 1.60 -13.95 -13.42
CA GLN A 64 0.48 -14.88 -13.64
C GLN A 64 -0.90 -14.24 -13.48
N GLU A 65 -0.99 -13.10 -12.79
CA GLU A 65 -2.27 -12.49 -12.43
C GLU A 65 -2.57 -11.19 -13.19
N PRO A 66 -3.86 -10.92 -13.47
CA PRO A 66 -4.27 -9.63 -13.99
C PRO A 66 -4.14 -8.55 -12.92
N PRO A 67 -4.09 -7.26 -13.30
CA PRO A 67 -4.18 -6.16 -12.35
C PRO A 67 -5.38 -6.35 -11.42
N PRO A 68 -5.21 -6.49 -10.09
CA PRO A 68 -6.31 -6.80 -9.19
C PRO A 68 -7.28 -5.61 -9.13
N PRO A 69 -8.59 -5.84 -9.37
CA PRO A 69 -9.61 -4.81 -9.28
C PRO A 69 -9.75 -4.35 -7.83
N ALA A 70 -10.06 -3.07 -7.68
CA ALA A 70 -10.20 -2.43 -6.39
C ALA A 70 -11.21 -1.28 -6.47
N ARG A 71 -11.73 -0.89 -5.31
CA ARG A 71 -12.64 0.24 -5.16
C ARG A 71 -12.10 1.18 -4.11
N LEU A 72 -12.00 2.46 -4.46
CA LEU A 72 -11.96 3.54 -3.48
C LEU A 72 -13.39 3.65 -2.94
N SER A 73 -13.62 3.32 -1.67
CA SER A 73 -14.97 3.29 -1.10
C SER A 73 -15.33 4.53 -0.27
N GLY A 74 -14.34 5.37 0.05
CA GLY A 74 -14.55 6.64 0.74
C GLY A 74 -13.42 6.99 1.69
N ILE A 75 -13.76 7.65 2.79
CA ILE A 75 -12.83 8.04 3.86
C ILE A 75 -12.79 7.00 4.98
N MET A 76 -11.60 6.72 5.49
CA MET A 76 -11.33 5.87 6.63
C MET A 76 -10.69 6.67 7.77
N SER A 77 -11.22 6.52 8.98
CA SER A 77 -10.57 7.03 10.19
C SER A 77 -9.46 6.08 10.65
N LEU A 78 -8.31 6.66 10.98
CA LEU A 78 -7.17 6.01 11.63
C LEU A 78 -7.08 6.39 13.13
N GLY A 79 -8.14 6.99 13.69
CA GLY A 79 -8.18 7.54 15.05
C GLY A 79 -7.43 8.87 15.18
N ARG A 80 -6.13 8.86 14.88
CA ARG A 80 -5.24 10.05 14.85
C ARG A 80 -4.78 10.41 13.44
N GLY A 81 -5.63 10.10 12.46
CA GLY A 81 -5.37 10.30 11.05
C GLY A 81 -6.58 10.01 10.18
N THR A 82 -6.41 10.29 8.89
CA THR A 82 -7.42 10.18 7.83
C THR A 82 -6.79 9.46 6.65
N ALA A 83 -7.52 8.53 6.05
CA ALA A 83 -7.07 7.77 4.91
C ALA A 83 -8.18 7.60 3.87
N LEU A 84 -7.79 7.28 2.64
CA LEU A 84 -8.69 6.76 1.62
C LEU A 84 -8.92 5.28 1.88
N ALA A 85 -10.18 4.86 2.02
CA ALA A 85 -10.58 3.47 2.21
C ALA A 85 -10.51 2.72 0.88
N ILE A 86 -9.79 1.59 0.86
CA ILE A 86 -9.65 0.77 -0.34
C ILE A 86 -10.22 -0.63 -0.08
N GLU A 87 -10.97 -1.14 -1.04
CA GLU A 87 -11.54 -2.49 -1.02
C GLU A 87 -11.02 -3.27 -2.21
N SER A 88 -10.47 -4.46 -1.98
CA SER A 88 -10.03 -5.37 -3.05
C SER A 88 -9.89 -6.78 -2.50
N ALA A 89 -10.80 -7.67 -2.87
CA ALA A 89 -10.73 -9.08 -2.49
C ALA A 89 -9.48 -9.75 -3.08
N ASP A 90 -9.17 -9.43 -4.34
CA ASP A 90 -8.03 -10.01 -5.06
C ASP A 90 -6.70 -9.57 -4.47
N LEU A 91 -6.56 -8.29 -4.10
CA LEU A 91 -5.35 -7.82 -3.42
C LEU A 91 -5.19 -8.47 -2.02
N PHE A 92 -6.29 -8.73 -1.32
CA PHE A 92 -6.25 -9.53 -0.09
C PHE A 92 -5.79 -10.96 -0.35
N GLY A 93 -6.25 -11.61 -1.43
CA GLY A 93 -5.79 -12.93 -1.84
C GLY A 93 -4.28 -12.96 -2.12
N ILE A 94 -3.78 -11.98 -2.87
CA ILE A 94 -2.35 -11.80 -3.13
C ILE A 94 -1.57 -11.64 -1.83
N ARG A 95 -2.02 -10.75 -0.94
CA ARG A 95 -1.38 -10.53 0.36
C ARG A 95 -1.38 -11.81 1.20
N ALA A 96 -2.49 -12.53 1.26
CA ALA A 96 -2.60 -13.77 2.02
C ALA A 96 -1.65 -14.85 1.50
N ARG A 97 -1.47 -14.97 0.17
CA ARG A 97 -0.48 -15.89 -0.41
C ARG A 97 0.95 -15.50 -0.03
N ILE A 98 1.29 -14.20 -0.08
CA ILE A 98 2.62 -13.73 0.36
C ILE A 98 2.82 -14.03 1.84
N ALA A 99 1.82 -13.77 2.69
CA ALA A 99 1.91 -14.05 4.12
C ALA A 99 2.06 -15.56 4.40
N GLY A 100 1.27 -16.39 3.71
CA GLY A 100 1.36 -17.85 3.78
C GLY A 100 2.72 -18.41 3.36
N HIS A 101 3.41 -17.73 2.43
CA HIS A 101 4.75 -18.11 2.01
C HIS A 101 5.83 -17.80 3.06
N PHE A 102 5.63 -16.75 3.86
CA PHE A 102 6.59 -16.29 4.87
C PHE A 102 6.11 -16.52 6.31
N VAL A 103 5.26 -17.52 6.55
CA VAL A 103 4.78 -17.88 7.90
C VAL A 103 5.96 -18.05 8.86
N GLY A 104 5.84 -17.51 10.06
CA GLY A 104 6.89 -17.54 11.09
C GLY A 104 8.03 -16.55 10.88
N ASN A 105 8.11 -15.88 9.71
CA ASN A 105 9.12 -14.86 9.42
C ASN A 105 8.55 -13.43 9.46
N LEU A 106 7.22 -13.27 9.50
CA LEU A 106 6.59 -11.95 9.55
C LEU A 106 6.54 -11.37 10.96
N THR A 107 6.57 -10.04 11.04
CA THR A 107 6.28 -9.34 12.30
C THR A 107 4.81 -9.56 12.70
N ALA A 108 4.49 -9.40 13.98
CA ALA A 108 3.10 -9.46 14.42
C ALA A 108 2.20 -8.49 13.63
N GLN A 109 2.66 -7.28 13.33
CA GLN A 109 1.89 -6.32 12.52
C GLN A 109 1.59 -6.85 11.11
N ASP A 110 2.55 -7.50 10.48
CA ASP A 110 2.42 -8.00 9.12
C ASP A 110 1.71 -9.35 9.03
N ASP A 111 1.62 -10.09 10.13
CA ASP A 111 0.87 -11.35 10.20
C ASP A 111 -0.66 -11.12 10.26
N HIS A 112 -1.10 -9.99 10.84
CA HIS A 112 -2.52 -9.63 10.91
C HIS A 112 -3.06 -9.17 9.55
N ARG A 113 -4.35 -9.42 9.29
CA ARG A 113 -5.05 -8.92 8.11
C ARG A 113 -5.28 -7.39 8.23
N PRO A 114 -4.74 -6.55 7.32
CA PRO A 114 -4.84 -5.11 7.44
C PRO A 114 -6.20 -4.62 6.91
N ARG A 115 -6.51 -3.37 7.22
CA ARG A 115 -7.50 -2.59 6.48
C ARG A 115 -6.75 -1.88 5.35
N LEU A 116 -7.06 -2.17 4.09
CA LEU A 116 -6.37 -1.55 2.95
C LEU A 116 -6.73 -0.07 2.88
N HIS A 117 -5.71 0.79 2.83
CA HIS A 117 -5.92 2.23 2.83
C HIS A 117 -4.71 2.97 2.23
N VAL A 118 -4.95 4.20 1.79
CA VAL A 118 -3.91 5.18 1.42
C VAL A 118 -3.96 6.31 2.44
N THR A 119 -2.91 6.49 3.23
CA THR A 119 -2.90 7.50 4.29
C THR A 119 -2.84 8.91 3.70
N VAL A 120 -3.81 9.76 4.06
CA VAL A 120 -3.84 11.20 3.74
C VAL A 120 -3.18 12.02 4.85
N GLN A 121 -3.46 11.68 6.10
CA GLN A 121 -2.97 12.38 7.29
C GLN A 121 -2.78 11.37 8.42
N ASN A 122 -1.73 11.51 9.24
CA ASN A 122 -1.56 10.71 10.46
C ASN A 122 -0.74 11.50 11.50
N LYS A 123 -0.74 11.02 12.74
CA LYS A 123 -0.02 11.60 13.89
C LYS A 123 -0.48 13.02 14.25
N VAL A 124 -1.75 13.33 13.98
CA VAL A 124 -2.42 14.58 14.39
C VAL A 124 -3.29 14.36 15.63
N SER A 125 -3.98 15.39 16.12
CA SER A 125 -5.03 15.20 17.13
C SER A 125 -6.27 14.53 16.53
N SER A 126 -7.05 13.84 17.37
CA SER A 126 -8.30 13.21 16.91
C SER A 126 -9.33 14.24 16.43
N ALA A 127 -9.27 15.48 16.92
CA ALA A 127 -10.14 16.56 16.48
C ALA A 127 -9.80 17.01 15.05
N GLU A 128 -8.51 17.24 14.76
CA GLU A 128 -8.04 17.58 13.41
C GLU A 128 -8.36 16.47 12.41
N ALA A 129 -8.15 15.21 12.78
CA ALA A 129 -8.47 14.07 11.93
C ALA A 129 -9.97 14.03 11.58
N ARG A 130 -10.86 14.18 12.58
CA ARG A 130 -12.32 14.21 12.36
C ARG A 130 -12.76 15.41 11.51
N ALA A 131 -12.17 16.58 11.73
CA ALA A 131 -12.47 17.76 10.92
C ALA A 131 -12.08 17.56 9.46
N LEU A 132 -10.93 16.92 9.19
CA LEU A 132 -10.53 16.57 7.82
C LEU A 132 -11.44 15.49 7.21
N GLN A 133 -11.85 14.49 8.00
CA GLN A 133 -12.78 13.45 7.54
C GLN A 133 -14.10 14.05 7.08
N ALA A 134 -14.68 14.97 7.87
CA ALA A 134 -15.92 15.65 7.54
C ALA A 134 -15.79 16.49 6.26
N ARG A 135 -14.68 17.21 6.09
CA ARG A 135 -14.44 18.02 4.88
C ARG A 135 -14.29 17.17 3.61
N LEU A 136 -13.63 16.02 3.70
CA LEU A 136 -13.37 15.18 2.52
C LEU A 136 -14.50 14.20 2.20
N ALA A 137 -15.48 14.03 3.10
CA ALA A 137 -16.53 13.02 2.94
C ALA A 137 -17.35 13.21 1.65
N ASP A 138 -17.64 14.46 1.29
CA ASP A 138 -18.45 14.80 0.10
C ASP A 138 -17.61 14.83 -1.19
N ASP A 139 -16.30 15.07 -1.09
CA ASP A 139 -15.39 15.19 -2.24
C ASP A 139 -14.82 13.84 -2.70
N ILE A 140 -14.68 12.88 -1.78
CA ILE A 140 -14.11 11.55 -2.08
C ILE A 140 -15.22 10.59 -2.45
N LEU A 141 -15.54 10.60 -3.75
CA LEU A 141 -16.57 9.74 -4.32
C LEU A 141 -16.06 8.31 -4.57
N PRO A 142 -16.90 7.29 -4.35
CA PRO A 142 -16.55 5.92 -4.67
C PRO A 142 -16.24 5.73 -6.15
N ARG A 143 -15.14 5.03 -6.45
CA ARG A 143 -14.76 4.70 -7.83
C ARG A 143 -13.92 3.44 -7.91
N ASP A 144 -14.10 2.72 -9.01
CA ASP A 144 -13.36 1.50 -9.28
C ASP A 144 -12.04 1.81 -10.00
N PHE A 145 -11.03 0.99 -9.73
CA PHE A 145 -9.71 1.05 -10.35
C PHE A 145 -9.03 -0.33 -10.30
N ALA A 146 -7.81 -0.44 -10.80
CA ALA A 146 -7.00 -1.64 -10.63
C ALA A 146 -5.56 -1.27 -10.25
N PHE A 147 -4.89 -2.11 -9.47
CA PHE A 147 -3.49 -1.89 -9.10
C PHE A 147 -2.57 -2.29 -10.26
N PRO A 148 -1.74 -1.38 -10.82
CA PRO A 148 -0.88 -1.71 -11.95
C PRO A 148 0.31 -2.62 -11.60
N ALA A 149 0.78 -2.63 -10.35
CA ALA A 149 1.99 -3.37 -9.97
C ALA A 149 2.07 -3.63 -8.46
N LEU A 150 2.88 -4.63 -8.10
CA LEU A 150 3.51 -4.74 -6.78
C LEU A 150 4.84 -4.01 -6.79
N GLU A 151 5.22 -3.42 -5.66
CA GLU A 151 6.47 -2.69 -5.49
C GLU A 151 7.15 -3.12 -4.19
N MET A 152 8.47 -3.01 -4.18
CA MET A 152 9.30 -3.35 -3.03
C MET A 152 10.24 -2.18 -2.74
N HIS A 153 10.46 -1.92 -1.47
CA HIS A 153 11.33 -0.85 -1.00
C HIS A 153 12.14 -1.31 0.20
N PHE A 154 13.32 -0.73 0.41
CA PHE A 154 14.07 -0.89 1.65
C PHE A 154 13.77 0.27 2.61
N TYR A 155 13.63 -0.06 3.89
CA TYR A 155 13.42 0.92 4.95
C TYR A 155 14.68 1.07 5.81
N ASP A 156 15.21 2.30 5.91
CA ASP A 156 16.40 2.62 6.70
C ASP A 156 16.17 3.86 7.59
N GLY A 157 15.14 3.80 8.44
CA GLY A 157 14.85 4.89 9.39
C GLY A 157 14.43 6.22 8.77
N GLY A 158 14.31 6.30 7.44
CA GLY A 158 14.01 7.50 6.64
C GLY A 158 13.10 7.22 5.43
N PRO A 159 13.14 8.04 4.36
CA PRO A 159 12.37 7.78 3.15
C PRO A 159 12.76 6.42 2.55
N TRP A 160 11.81 5.78 1.89
CA TRP A 160 11.99 4.41 1.38
C TRP A 160 12.85 4.40 0.12
N GLU A 161 13.80 3.48 0.05
CA GLU A 161 14.60 3.26 -1.15
C GLU A 161 13.88 2.26 -2.06
N PHE A 162 13.50 2.70 -3.26
CA PHE A 162 12.84 1.85 -4.24
C PHE A 162 13.75 0.68 -4.66
N ALA A 163 13.26 -0.54 -4.54
CA ALA A 163 14.04 -1.77 -4.75
C ALA A 163 13.51 -2.66 -5.90
N GLY A 164 12.31 -2.39 -6.40
CA GLY A 164 11.76 -3.10 -7.56
C GLY A 164 10.26 -2.86 -7.77
N ARG A 165 9.83 -3.13 -9.00
CA ARG A 165 8.42 -3.07 -9.42
C ARG A 165 8.11 -4.24 -10.33
N TRP A 166 6.99 -4.90 -10.07
CA TRP A 166 6.50 -6.04 -10.82
C TRP A 166 5.09 -5.73 -11.34
N PRO A 167 4.98 -5.27 -12.60
CA PRO A 167 3.68 -4.99 -13.22
C PRO A 167 2.86 -6.26 -13.38
N PHE A 168 1.57 -6.18 -13.04
CA PHE A 168 0.64 -7.27 -13.33
C PHE A 168 0.43 -7.42 -14.83
N ARG A 169 0.28 -8.66 -15.30
CA ARG A 169 0.08 -8.93 -16.73
C ARG A 169 -1.40 -8.98 -17.05
N LYS A 170 -1.83 -8.24 -18.07
CA LYS A 170 -3.15 -8.50 -18.68
C LYS A 170 -3.14 -9.93 -19.21
N LEU A 171 -3.91 -10.83 -18.60
CA LEU A 171 -4.17 -12.13 -19.22
C LEU A 171 -4.83 -11.85 -20.58
N ALA A 172 -4.13 -12.19 -21.66
CA ALA A 172 -4.75 -12.25 -22.96
C ALA A 172 -5.94 -13.22 -22.82
N ARG A 173 -7.16 -12.73 -23.10
CA ARG A 173 -8.32 -13.61 -23.22
C ARG A 173 -7.94 -14.73 -24.17
N ARG A 174 -7.77 -15.96 -23.67
CA ARG A 174 -7.71 -17.14 -24.52
C ARG A 174 -9.06 -17.17 -25.24
N ARG A 175 -9.05 -16.88 -26.54
CA ARG A 175 -10.16 -17.15 -27.44
C ARG A 175 -10.31 -18.65 -27.60
#